data_AF-A1JP41-F1
#
_entry.id   AF-A1JP41-F1
#
_cell.length_a   1.000
_cell.length_b   1.000
_cell.length_c   1.000
_cell.angle_alpha   90.00
_cell.angle_beta   90.00
_cell.angle_gamma   90.00
#
_symmetry.space_group_name_H-M   'P 1'
#
loop_
_entity.id
_entity.type
_entity.pdbx_description
1 polymer ?
#
loop_
_entity_poly.entity_id
_entity_poly.type
_entity_poly.pdbx_seq_one_letter_code
_entity_poly.pdbx_strand_id
1 'polypeptide(L)'
;MITHSPHTIANRTERIGCFTVPGVLGGFEVRSMKNRKERPLLMVVRTGWEKAAAYEQIRPVSEIVIDKNGKSRPVNQAFFWNDLQDTSIDFSQKAVDLFFSKKGTLSACHPI
;
A
#
# COMPACT_ATOMS: atom_id res chain seq x y z
N MET A 1 -6.32 -13.41 11.39
CA MET A 1 -5.30 -12.34 11.38
C MET A 1 -4.32 -12.65 10.25
N ILE A 2 -4.12 -11.76 9.27
CA ILE A 2 -3.13 -11.99 8.21
C ILE A 2 -1.76 -11.74 8.85
N THR A 3 -0.91 -12.77 8.93
CA THR A 3 0.46 -12.60 9.39
C THR A 3 1.26 -11.93 8.29
N HIS A 4 1.60 -10.66 8.48
CA HIS A 4 2.42 -9.90 7.53
C HIS A 4 3.90 -10.22 7.75
N SER A 5 4.43 -11.21 7.02
CA SER A 5 5.88 -11.37 6.85
C SER A 5 6.29 -10.85 5.47
N PRO A 6 7.58 -10.48 5.24
CA PRO A 6 8.02 -10.00 3.95
C PRO A 6 7.75 -11.04 2.85
N HIS A 7 8.07 -12.31 3.17
CA HIS A 7 7.78 -13.42 2.28
C HIS A 7 6.28 -13.53 1.91
N THR A 8 5.38 -13.37 2.88
CA THR A 8 3.94 -13.46 2.64
C THR A 8 3.42 -12.32 1.78
N ILE A 9 3.85 -11.07 2.05
CA ILE A 9 3.45 -9.91 1.25
C ILE A 9 3.98 -10.06 -0.18
N ALA A 10 5.26 -10.39 -0.36
CA ALA A 10 5.88 -10.55 -1.68
C ALA A 10 5.15 -11.59 -2.53
N ASN A 11 4.82 -12.74 -1.93
CA ASN A 11 4.19 -13.83 -2.64
C ASN A 11 2.73 -13.51 -3.04
N ARG A 12 1.95 -12.97 -2.10
CA ARG A 12 0.49 -12.80 -2.27
C ARG A 12 0.08 -11.52 -2.99
N THR A 13 0.98 -10.56 -3.10
CA THR A 13 0.68 -9.25 -3.68
C THR A 13 1.59 -8.91 -4.84
N GLU A 14 1.10 -8.07 -5.74
CA GLU A 14 1.88 -7.47 -6.83
C GLU A 14 2.00 -5.97 -6.62
N ARG A 15 3.14 -5.38 -6.97
CA ARG A 15 3.33 -3.93 -6.89
C ARG A 15 2.56 -3.25 -8.02
N ILE A 16 1.67 -2.33 -7.69
CA ILE A 16 0.90 -1.57 -8.66
C ILE A 16 1.41 -0.15 -8.84
N GLY A 17 2.03 0.45 -7.81
CA GLY A 17 2.51 1.82 -7.87
C GLY A 17 3.44 2.18 -6.72
N CYS A 18 3.94 3.41 -6.75
CA CYS A 18 4.77 3.98 -5.72
C CYS A 18 4.46 5.48 -5.55
N PHE A 19 4.66 6.03 -4.36
CA PHE A 19 4.60 7.47 -4.13
C PHE A 19 5.48 7.89 -2.94
N THR A 20 5.82 9.17 -2.89
CA THR A 20 6.48 9.81 -1.75
C THR A 20 5.54 10.80 -1.09
N VAL A 21 5.80 11.12 0.17
CA VAL A 21 5.03 12.09 0.94
C VAL A 21 5.97 13.22 1.39
N PRO A 22 5.69 14.49 1.05
CA PRO A 22 6.49 15.61 1.55
C PRO A 22 6.57 15.60 3.07
N GLY A 23 7.77 15.76 3.62
CA GLY A 23 8.00 15.75 5.07
C GLY A 23 8.10 14.37 5.71
N VAL A 24 7.90 13.28 4.97
CA VAL A 24 8.11 11.91 5.46
C VAL A 24 9.33 11.30 4.80
N LEU A 25 10.20 10.70 5.60
CA LEU A 25 11.41 10.08 5.10
C LEU A 25 11.11 8.72 4.44
N GLY A 26 11.58 8.55 3.21
CA GLY A 26 11.38 7.35 2.41
C GLY A 26 10.16 7.41 1.49
N GLY A 27 9.84 6.29 0.86
CA GLY A 27 8.70 6.16 -0.05
C GLY A 27 7.70 5.11 0.40
N PHE A 28 6.62 5.01 -0.36
CA PHE A 28 5.55 4.04 -0.18
C PHE A 28 5.34 3.26 -1.46
N GLU A 29 5.12 1.96 -1.32
CA GLU A 29 4.66 1.07 -2.39
C GLU A 29 3.19 0.76 -2.19
N VAL A 30 2.45 0.80 -3.29
CA VAL A 30 1.08 0.31 -3.32
C VAL A 30 1.09 -1.06 -3.97
N ARG A 31 0.49 -2.03 -3.29
CA ARG A 31 0.43 -3.42 -3.71
C ARG A 31 -1.01 -3.90 -3.76
N SER A 32 -1.32 -4.80 -4.70
CA SER A 32 -2.64 -5.42 -4.86
C SER A 32 -2.55 -6.91 -4.58
N MET A 33 -3.54 -7.47 -3.88
CA MET A 33 -3.66 -8.91 -3.68
C MET A 33 -3.98 -9.63 -5.01
N LYS A 34 -3.09 -10.53 -5.45
CA LYS A 34 -3.19 -11.24 -6.74
C LYS A 34 -4.49 -12.04 -6.91
N ASN A 35 -5.00 -12.61 -5.81
CA ASN A 35 -6.14 -13.53 -5.81
C ASN A 35 -7.50 -12.85 -5.59
N ARG A 36 -7.57 -11.51 -5.56
CA ARG A 36 -8.82 -10.77 -5.28
C ARG A 36 -9.25 -9.89 -6.45
N LYS A 37 -9.72 -10.50 -7.54
CA LYS A 37 -10.13 -9.75 -8.75
C LYS A 37 -11.47 -9.01 -8.62
N GLU A 38 -12.48 -9.63 -8.01
CA GLU A 38 -13.83 -9.01 -7.90
C GLU A 38 -13.92 -7.93 -6.82
N ARG A 39 -13.15 -8.09 -5.74
CA ARG A 39 -13.06 -7.12 -4.64
C ARG A 39 -11.58 -6.92 -4.28
N PRO A 40 -10.84 -6.14 -5.09
CA PRO A 40 -9.42 -5.88 -4.87
C PRO A 40 -9.14 -5.42 -3.46
N LEU A 41 -8.06 -5.95 -2.89
CA LEU A 41 -7.49 -5.46 -1.64
C LEU A 41 -6.14 -4.83 -1.97
N LEU A 42 -6.04 -3.54 -1.70
CA LEU A 42 -4.82 -2.77 -1.82
C LEU A 42 -4.13 -2.67 -0.47
N MET A 43 -2.81 -2.61 -0.50
CA MET A 43 -1.95 -2.45 0.67
C MET A 43 -0.92 -1.37 0.37
N VAL A 44 -0.77 -0.43 1.30
CA VAL A 44 0.30 0.57 1.27
C VAL A 44 1.37 0.14 2.25
N VAL A 45 2.59 -0.07 1.79
CA VAL A 45 3.75 -0.46 2.62
C VAL A 45 4.90 0.52 2.40
N ARG A 46 5.79 0.69 3.37
CA ARG A 46 7.00 1.52 3.16
C ARG A 46 7.94 0.84 2.18
N THR A 47 8.62 1.61 1.34
CA THR A 47 9.72 1.10 0.51
C THR A 47 10.79 0.44 1.38
N GLY A 48 11.36 -0.68 0.92
CA GLY A 48 12.39 -1.42 1.67
C GLY A 48 11.83 -2.43 2.70
N TRP A 49 10.50 -2.56 2.81
CA TRP A 49 9.82 -3.54 3.66
C TRP A 49 10.29 -4.99 3.45
N GLU A 50 10.83 -5.33 2.28
CA GLU A 50 11.37 -6.66 1.95
C GLU A 50 12.56 -7.06 2.82
N LYS A 51 13.35 -6.08 3.26
CA LYS A 51 14.55 -6.27 4.08
C LYS A 51 14.31 -5.97 5.56
N ALA A 52 13.09 -5.61 5.93
CA ALA A 52 12.76 -5.24 7.30
C ALA A 52 12.87 -6.45 8.24
N ALA A 53 13.60 -6.26 9.34
CA ALA A 53 13.82 -7.30 10.35
C ALA A 53 12.69 -7.37 11.39
N ALA A 54 11.95 -6.27 11.58
CA ALA A 54 10.89 -6.15 12.58
C ALA A 54 9.51 -6.13 11.92
N TYR A 55 8.54 -6.80 12.55
CA TYR A 55 7.15 -6.85 12.08
C TYR A 55 6.51 -5.47 11.91
N GLU A 56 6.78 -4.55 12.84
CA GLU A 56 6.28 -3.17 12.80
C GLU A 56 6.71 -2.44 11.52
N GLN A 57 7.90 -2.76 11.01
CA GLN A 57 8.44 -2.16 9.79
C GLN A 57 7.82 -2.73 8.49
N ILE A 58 7.13 -3.87 8.58
CA ILE A 58 6.50 -4.58 7.47
C ILE A 58 4.98 -4.33 7.44
N ARG A 59 4.43 -3.81 8.54
CA ARG A 59 2.99 -3.62 8.69
C ARG A 59 2.48 -2.60 7.67
N PRO A 60 1.40 -2.91 6.94
CA PRO A 60 0.81 -1.96 6.00
C PRO A 60 0.41 -0.67 6.71
N VAL A 61 0.75 0.46 6.11
CA VAL A 61 0.31 1.80 6.52
C VAL A 61 -1.21 1.90 6.37
N SER A 62 -1.74 1.39 5.27
CA SER A 62 -3.17 1.30 5.01
C SER A 62 -3.50 0.05 4.20
N GLU A 63 -4.63 -0.56 4.49
CA GLU A 63 -5.24 -1.61 3.68
C GLU A 63 -6.62 -1.13 3.23
N ILE A 64 -6.90 -1.25 1.93
CA ILE A 64 -8.09 -0.67 1.29
C ILE A 64 -8.79 -1.75 0.49
N VAL A 65 -10.08 -1.99 0.75
CA VAL A 65 -10.92 -2.85 -0.10
C VAL A 65 -11.64 -1.98 -1.11
N ILE A 66 -11.62 -2.40 -2.37
CA ILE A 66 -12.48 -1.87 -3.43
C ILE A 66 -13.66 -2.82 -3.58
N ASP A 67 -14.86 -2.34 -3.28
CA ASP A 67 -16.10 -3.10 -3.42
C ASP A 67 -16.55 -3.18 -4.88
N LYS A 68 -17.51 -4.08 -5.16
CA LYS A 68 -17.99 -4.36 -6.53
C LYS A 68 -18.54 -3.14 -7.27
N ASN A 69 -19.03 -2.14 -6.52
CA ASN A 69 -19.55 -0.89 -7.06
C ASN A 69 -18.45 0.18 -7.29
N GLY A 70 -17.17 -0.18 -7.14
CA GLY A 70 -16.04 0.72 -7.29
C GLY A 70 -15.75 1.59 -6.07
N LYS A 71 -16.59 1.55 -5.02
CA LYS A 71 -16.33 2.30 -3.78
C LYS A 71 -15.16 1.67 -3.02
N SER A 72 -14.23 2.50 -2.56
CA SER A 72 -13.15 2.10 -1.69
C SER A 72 -13.52 2.31 -0.23
N ARG A 73 -13.02 1.45 0.64
CA ARG A 73 -13.08 1.65 2.09
C ARG A 73 -11.79 1.18 2.75
N PRO A 74 -11.20 1.99 3.65
CA PRO A 74 -10.10 1.52 4.47
C PRO A 74 -10.62 0.39 5.37
N VAL A 75 -9.86 -0.70 5.47
CA VAL A 75 -10.15 -1.83 6.36
C VAL A 75 -9.14 -1.96 7.49
N ASN A 76 -7.98 -1.32 7.33
CA ASN A 76 -6.95 -1.24 8.35
C ASN A 76 -6.13 0.02 8.07
N GLN A 77 -5.85 0.81 9.09
CA GLN A 77 -4.90 1.90 9.02
C GLN A 77 -3.96 1.73 10.20
N ALA A 78 -2.66 1.73 9.94
CA ALA A 78 -1.68 1.56 10.98
C ALA A 78 -1.52 2.86 11.77
N PHE A 79 -2.21 2.93 12.90
CA PHE A 79 -1.93 3.85 14.02
C PHE A 79 -0.53 3.66 14.64
N PHE A 80 0.30 2.75 14.11
CA PHE A 80 1.57 2.33 14.69
C PHE A 80 2.77 3.14 14.18
N TRP A 81 2.60 3.93 13.12
CA TRP A 81 3.67 4.73 12.54
C TRP A 81 3.65 6.14 13.14
N ASN A 82 4.48 6.36 14.15
CA ASN A 82 4.55 7.64 14.87
C ASN A 82 4.89 8.81 13.95
N ASP A 83 5.75 8.61 12.95
CA ASP A 83 6.15 9.65 11.99
C ASP A 83 5.07 9.98 10.96
N LEU A 84 3.96 9.23 10.92
CA LEU A 84 2.82 9.49 10.05
C LEU A 84 1.65 10.15 10.78
N GLN A 85 1.67 10.25 12.12
CA GLN A 85 0.55 10.78 12.90
C GLN A 85 0.26 12.26 12.59
N ASP A 86 1.30 13.04 12.29
CA ASP A 86 1.18 14.48 11.99
C ASP A 86 0.94 14.75 10.49
N THR A 87 0.79 13.71 9.67
CA THR A 87 0.56 13.88 8.23
C THR A 87 -0.92 13.99 7.92
N SER A 88 -1.33 15.08 7.26
CA SER A 88 -2.69 15.26 6.73
C SER A 88 -2.96 14.41 5.47
N ILE A 89 -2.17 13.37 5.25
CA ILE A 89 -2.13 12.60 4.01
C ILE A 89 -3.08 11.42 4.10
N ASP A 90 -4.00 11.34 3.15
CA ASP A 90 -4.84 10.16 2.96
C ASP A 90 -4.11 9.12 2.10
N PHE A 91 -3.38 8.22 2.77
CA PHE A 91 -2.70 7.08 2.14
C PHE A 91 -3.67 6.16 1.38
N SER A 92 -4.92 6.05 1.86
CA SER A 92 -5.93 5.22 1.22
C SER A 92 -6.34 5.83 -0.13
N GLN A 93 -6.59 7.14 -0.16
CA GLN A 93 -6.96 7.83 -1.39
C GLN A 93 -5.82 7.79 -2.42
N LYS A 94 -4.56 8.02 -2.00
CA LYS A 94 -3.38 7.88 -2.88
C LYS A 94 -3.28 6.49 -3.52
N ALA A 95 -3.54 5.44 -2.75
CA ALA A 95 -3.52 4.07 -3.26
C ALA A 95 -4.63 3.80 -4.28
N VAL A 96 -5.83 4.32 -4.00
CA VAL A 96 -7.00 4.21 -4.88
C VAL A 96 -6.76 4.95 -6.20
N ASP A 97 -6.25 6.17 -6.14
CA ASP A 97 -5.91 6.98 -7.31
C ASP A 97 -4.89 6.24 -8.19
N LEU A 98 -3.83 5.68 -7.60
CA LEU A 98 -2.84 4.88 -8.32
C LEU A 98 -3.43 3.63 -8.96
N PHE A 99 -4.32 2.92 -8.27
CA PHE A 99 -4.97 1.72 -8.80
C PHE A 99 -5.86 2.02 -10.00
N PHE A 100 -6.67 3.08 -9.93
CA PHE A 100 -7.54 3.48 -11.04
C PHE A 100 -6.76 4.17 -12.17
N SER A 101 -5.69 4.91 -11.86
CA SER A 101 -4.79 5.52 -12.86
C SER A 101 -4.03 4.44 -13.65
N LYS A 102 -3.56 3.36 -13.01
CA LYS A 102 -2.91 2.23 -13.70
C LYS A 102 -3.85 1.43 -14.61
N LYS A 103 -5.16 1.44 -14.36
CA LYS A 103 -6.14 0.92 -15.34
C LYS A 103 -6.24 1.79 -16.60
N GLY A 104 -5.69 3.01 -16.60
CA GLY A 104 -5.59 3.90 -17.75
C GLY A 104 -4.17 4.05 -18.33
N THR A 105 -3.09 3.89 -17.55
CA THR A 105 -1.71 4.05 -18.08
C THR A 105 -0.67 3.31 -17.21
N LEU A 106 0.09 2.40 -17.83
CA LEU A 106 1.29 1.79 -17.24
C LEU A 106 2.43 2.80 -17.22
N SER A 107 2.61 3.54 -16.12
CA SER A 107 3.88 4.24 -15.89
C SER A 107 4.68 3.53 -14.80
N ALA A 108 5.89 3.10 -15.18
CA ALA A 108 6.85 2.44 -14.31
C ALA A 108 7.66 3.50 -13.55
N CYS A 109 7.57 3.50 -12.21
CA CYS A 109 8.52 4.26 -11.39
C CYS A 109 9.93 3.70 -11.64
N HIS A 110 10.79 4.44 -12.33
CA HIS A 110 12.20 4.10 -12.44
C HIS A 110 12.89 4.41 -11.08
N PRO A 111 13.81 3.55 -10.60
CA PRO A 111 14.68 3.91 -9.50
C PRO A 111 15.72 4.93 -9.98
N ILE A 112 15.99 5.96 -9.17
CA ILE A 112 17.15 6.86 -9.31
C ILE A 112 18.38 6.11 -8.78
#